data_AF-A0A7W4WDC6-F1
#
_entry.id   AF-A0A7W4WDC6-F1
#
_cell.length_a   1.000
_cell.length_b   1.000
_cell.length_c   1.000
_cell.angle_alpha   90.00
_cell.angle_beta   90.00
_cell.angle_gamma   90.00
#
_symmetry.space_group_name_H-M   'P 1'
#
loop_
_entity.id
_entity.type
_entity.pdbx_description
1 polymer ?
#
loop_
_entity_poly.entity_id
_entity_poly.type
_entity_poly.pdbx_seq_one_letter_code
_entity_poly.pdbx_strand_id
1 'polypeptide(L)'
;MSEFLSSATGALLVATSTFSLIALYLLPGLLARCAFQPYRVWRGEQLGSLVLAGFVHANLLHLAVNMWCLWVFGPPLERQIGTPAFALLYGLALVGLVFVAVFDPGVWKRLQL
;
A
#
# COMPACT_ATOMS: atom_id res chain seq x y z
N MET A 1 1.71 -15.23 20.19
CA MET A 1 2.41 -14.06 19.59
C MET A 1 3.36 -14.48 18.46
N SER A 2 4.21 -15.49 18.67
CA SER A 2 5.14 -16.01 17.64
C SER A 2 4.44 -16.52 16.37
N GLU A 3 3.35 -17.28 16.51
CA GLU A 3 2.58 -17.79 15.35
C GLU A 3 1.95 -16.67 14.51
N PHE A 4 1.55 -15.58 15.16
CA PHE A 4 0.99 -14.41 14.47
C PHE A 4 2.07 -13.68 13.66
N LEU A 5 3.28 -13.53 14.21
CA LEU A 5 4.40 -12.91 13.50
C LEU A 5 4.90 -13.76 12.32
N SER A 6 4.71 -15.08 12.35
CA SER A 6 5.01 -15.98 11.23
C SER A 6 3.92 -16.09 10.16
N SER A 7 2.73 -15.51 10.41
CA SER A 7 1.63 -15.47 9.42
C SER A 7 1.89 -14.41 8.35
N ALA A 8 1.28 -14.55 7.17
CA ALA A 8 1.41 -13.53 6.13
C ALA A 8 0.83 -12.19 6.59
N THR A 9 -0.25 -12.22 7.37
CA THR A 9 -0.83 -11.01 7.98
C THR A 9 0.16 -10.29 8.88
N GLY A 10 0.85 -11.02 9.76
CA GLY A 10 1.84 -10.45 10.67
C GLY A 10 3.04 -9.86 9.93
N ALA A 11 3.56 -10.57 8.93
CA ALA A 11 4.66 -10.10 8.09
C ALA A 11 4.30 -8.80 7.35
N LEU A 12 3.10 -8.73 6.76
CA LEU A 12 2.62 -7.53 6.05
C LEU A 12 2.46 -6.34 6.99
N LEU A 13 1.91 -6.55 8.20
CA LEU A 13 1.72 -5.50 9.19
C LEU A 13 3.07 -4.90 9.61
N VAL A 14 4.05 -5.75 9.92
CA VAL A 14 5.40 -5.31 10.33
C VAL A 14 6.11 -4.62 9.17
N ALA A 15 6.10 -5.20 7.97
CA ALA A 15 6.77 -4.64 6.80
C ALA A 15 6.20 -3.27 6.43
N THR A 16 4.88 -3.14 6.30
CA THR A 16 4.22 -1.88 5.91
C THR A 16 4.39 -0.81 6.98
N SER A 17 4.27 -1.17 8.27
CA SER A 17 4.48 -0.21 9.37
C SER A 17 5.91 0.30 9.40
N THR A 18 6.90 -0.59 9.30
CA THR A 18 8.32 -0.23 9.33
C THR A 18 8.69 0.64 8.13
N PHE A 19 8.28 0.24 6.93
CA PHE A 19 8.59 0.98 5.71
C PHE A 19 7.93 2.37 5.69
N SER A 20 6.66 2.47 6.11
CA SER A 20 5.96 3.76 6.21
C SER A 20 6.58 4.68 7.26
N LEU A 21 6.99 4.18 8.43
CA LEU A 21 7.62 5.00 9.47
C LEU A 21 9.02 5.50 9.05
N ILE A 22 9.83 4.65 8.41
CA ILE A 22 11.13 5.04 7.85
C ILE A 22 10.93 6.15 6.80
N ALA A 23 9.96 5.98 5.89
CA ALA A 23 9.67 6.97 4.87
C ALA A 23 9.19 8.31 5.45
N LEU A 24 8.37 8.28 6.53
CA LEU A 24 7.85 9.47 7.19
C LEU A 24 8.91 10.25 7.98
N TYR A 25 9.79 9.57 8.71
CA TYR A 25 10.66 10.22 9.71
C TYR A 25 12.13 10.26 9.35
N LEU A 26 12.65 9.26 8.63
CA LEU A 26 14.09 9.14 8.36
C LEU A 26 14.43 9.59 6.94
N LEU A 27 13.56 9.30 5.97
CA LEU A 27 13.82 9.53 4.56
C LEU A 27 12.59 10.14 3.86
N PRO A 28 12.23 11.41 4.14
CA PRO A 28 11.07 12.04 3.52
C PRO A 28 11.18 12.11 1.97
N GLY A 29 12.40 12.07 1.43
CA GLY A 29 12.63 11.94 -0.01
C GLY A 29 12.18 10.60 -0.61
N LEU A 30 12.14 9.51 0.16
CA LEU A 30 11.54 8.24 -0.25
C LEU A 30 10.02 8.37 -0.35
N LEU A 31 9.39 9.10 0.57
CA LEU A 31 7.97 9.40 0.51
C LEU A 31 7.61 10.10 -0.81
N ALA A 32 8.37 11.10 -1.24
CA ALA A 32 8.14 11.80 -2.51
C ALA A 32 8.38 10.91 -3.76
N ARG A 33 9.24 9.89 -3.66
CA ARG A 33 9.56 8.97 -4.78
C ARG A 33 8.60 7.79 -4.87
N CYS A 34 8.09 7.33 -3.72
CA CYS A 34 7.20 6.18 -3.60
C CYS A 34 5.72 6.60 -3.54
N ALA A 35 5.43 7.86 -3.22
CA ALA A 35 4.08 8.40 -3.30
C ALA A 35 3.54 8.22 -4.71
N PHE A 36 2.33 7.68 -4.76
CA PHE A 36 1.66 7.44 -6.01
C PHE A 36 1.26 8.76 -6.67
N GLN A 37 1.87 9.07 -7.82
CA GLN A 37 1.54 10.24 -8.64
C GLN A 37 1.00 9.75 -9.98
N PRO A 38 -0.34 9.68 -10.17
CA PRO A 38 -0.98 9.09 -11.37
C PRO A 38 -0.40 9.63 -12.68
N TYR A 39 -0.14 10.94 -12.72
CA TYR A 39 0.42 11.64 -13.86
C TYR A 39 1.82 11.14 -14.28
N ARG A 40 2.71 10.87 -13.32
CA ARG A 40 4.09 10.43 -13.59
C ARG A 40 4.16 8.96 -13.96
N VAL A 41 3.27 8.15 -13.39
CA VAL A 41 3.08 6.75 -13.77
C VAL A 41 2.58 6.65 -15.21
N TRP A 42 1.60 7.48 -15.61
CA TRP A 42 1.08 7.50 -16.97
C TRP A 42 2.16 7.82 -18.02
N ARG A 43 3.13 8.67 -17.67
CA ARG A 43 4.29 8.98 -18.52
C ARG A 43 5.44 7.97 -18.42
N GLY A 44 5.27 6.88 -17.67
CA GLY A 44 6.27 5.83 -17.50
C GLY A 44 7.45 6.20 -16.58
N GLU A 45 7.43 7.38 -15.95
CA GLU A 45 8.55 7.90 -15.17
C GLU A 45 8.69 7.24 -13.79
N GLN A 46 7.62 6.62 -13.28
CA GLN A 46 7.56 6.12 -11.90
C GLN A 46 6.77 4.81 -11.75
N LEU A 47 6.98 3.84 -12.64
CA LEU A 47 6.28 2.55 -12.57
C LEU A 47 6.51 1.82 -11.22
N GLY A 48 7.69 1.95 -10.61
CA GLY A 48 7.98 1.38 -9.29
C GLY A 48 7.12 1.94 -8.15
N SER A 49 6.54 3.14 -8.32
CA SER A 49 5.61 3.71 -7.33
C SER A 49 4.30 2.95 -7.24
N LEU A 50 3.91 2.19 -8.28
CA LEU A 50 2.67 1.38 -8.27
C LEU A 50 2.66 0.33 -7.17
N VAL A 51 3.80 -0.31 -6.94
CA VAL A 51 3.96 -1.33 -5.90
C VAL A 51 4.30 -0.68 -4.57
N LEU A 52 5.24 0.27 -4.57
CA LEU A 52 5.77 0.88 -3.35
C LEU A 52 4.76 1.79 -2.64
N ALA A 53 3.80 2.38 -3.36
CA ALA A 53 2.78 3.25 -2.77
C ALA A 53 1.87 2.54 -1.78
N GLY A 54 1.64 1.23 -1.96
CA GLY A 54 0.85 0.48 -0.99
C GLY A 54 1.58 0.20 0.33
N PHE A 55 2.90 0.44 0.38
CA PHE A 55 3.72 0.32 1.60
C PHE A 55 4.02 1.67 2.26
N VAL A 56 3.73 2.79 1.59
CA VAL A 56 4.05 4.15 2.06
C VAL A 56 2.76 4.94 2.28
N HIS A 57 2.55 5.39 3.52
CA HIS A 57 1.38 6.16 3.90
C HIS A 57 1.72 7.63 4.09
N ALA A 58 0.88 8.52 3.56
CA ALA A 58 1.10 9.97 3.61
C ALA A 58 0.96 10.57 5.03
N ASN A 59 0.30 9.87 5.95
CA ASN A 59 0.13 10.32 7.33
C ASN A 59 -0.08 9.15 8.30
N LEU A 60 0.13 9.43 9.58
CA LEU A 60 0.10 8.45 10.66
C LEU A 60 -1.32 7.89 10.91
N LEU A 61 -2.36 8.71 10.73
CA LEU A 61 -3.76 8.29 10.90
C LEU A 61 -4.18 7.26 9.83
N HIS A 62 -3.84 7.52 8.57
CA HIS A 62 -4.12 6.61 7.46
C HIS A 62 -3.37 5.29 7.63
N LEU A 63 -2.10 5.35 8.07
CA LEU A 63 -1.35 4.15 8.44
C LEU A 63 -2.05 3.38 9.58
N ALA A 64 -2.45 4.06 10.66
CA ALA A 64 -3.07 3.44 11.81
C ALA A 64 -4.38 2.73 11.46
N VAL A 65 -5.25 3.37 10.66
CA VAL A 65 -6.51 2.77 10.22
C VAL A 65 -6.27 1.56 9.31
N ASN A 66 -5.33 1.63 8.37
CA ASN A 66 -5.02 0.49 7.49
C ASN A 66 -4.44 -0.69 8.27
N MET A 67 -3.52 -0.44 9.21
CA MET A 67 -2.94 -1.49 10.05
C MET A 67 -4.00 -2.08 11.00
N TRP A 68 -4.91 -1.26 11.52
CA TRP A 68 -6.06 -1.73 12.30
C TRP A 68 -6.97 -2.65 11.47
N CYS A 69 -7.36 -2.22 10.27
CA CYS A 69 -8.18 -3.03 9.38
C CYS A 69 -7.49 -4.36 9.02
N LEU A 70 -6.20 -4.32 8.67
CA LEU A 70 -5.43 -5.52 8.35
C LEU A 70 -5.31 -6.46 9.55
N TRP A 71 -5.15 -5.91 10.75
CA TRP A 71 -5.08 -6.69 11.98
C TRP A 71 -6.40 -7.36 12.35
N VAL A 72 -7.53 -6.66 12.19
CA VAL A 72 -8.87 -7.18 12.52
C VAL A 72 -9.34 -8.19 11.47
N PHE A 73 -9.20 -7.87 10.19
CA PHE A 73 -9.77 -8.67 9.09
C PHE A 73 -8.78 -9.68 8.50
N GLY A 74 -7.47 -9.44 8.59
CA GLY A 74 -6.44 -10.29 7.98
C GLY A 74 -6.46 -11.73 8.50
N PRO A 75 -6.35 -11.98 9.83
CA PRO A 75 -6.24 -13.35 10.34
C PRO A 75 -7.48 -14.22 10.10
N PRO A 76 -8.73 -13.72 10.28
CA PRO A 76 -9.92 -14.48 9.91
C PRO A 76 -9.95 -14.81 8.42
N LEU A 77 -9.55 -13.86 7.57
CA LEU A 77 -9.56 -14.05 6.12
C LEU A 77 -8.50 -15.06 5.68
N GLU A 78 -7.26 -14.92 6.16
CA GLU A 78 -6.14 -15.85 5.89
C GLU A 78 -6.48 -17.29 6.29
N ARG A 79 -7.19 -17.47 7.42
CA ARG A 79 -7.66 -18.80 7.86
C ARG A 79 -8.75 -19.39 6.97
N GLN A 80 -9.61 -18.56 6.37
CA GLN A 80 -10.71 -19.03 5.52
C GLN A 80 -10.25 -19.38 4.10
N ILE A 81 -9.40 -18.55 3.50
CA ILE A 81 -8.99 -18.71 2.09
C ILE A 81 -7.59 -19.32 1.93
N GLY A 82 -6.84 -19.45 3.01
CA GLY A 82 -5.46 -19.90 3.02
C GLY A 82 -4.46 -18.79 2.67
N THR A 83 -3.24 -18.93 3.17
CA THR A 83 -2.15 -17.96 3.01
C THR A 83 -1.85 -17.56 1.54
N PRO A 84 -1.83 -18.47 0.55
CA PRO A 84 -1.54 -18.10 -0.84
C PRO A 84 -2.61 -17.20 -1.45
N ALA A 85 -3.89 -17.53 -1.24
CA ALA A 85 -5.02 -16.75 -1.74
C ALA A 85 -5.11 -15.39 -1.03
N PHE A 86 -4.81 -15.36 0.28
CA PHE A 86 -4.72 -14.11 1.03
C PHE A 86 -3.60 -13.19 0.52
N ALA A 87 -2.41 -13.73 0.25
CA ALA A 87 -1.31 -12.96 -0.34
C ALA A 87 -1.67 -12.42 -1.73
N LEU A 88 -2.34 -13.22 -2.56
CA LEU A 88 -2.83 -12.77 -3.86
C LEU A 88 -3.89 -11.68 -3.73
N LEU A 89 -4.87 -11.84 -2.84
CA LEU A 89 -5.91 -10.86 -2.58
C LEU A 89 -5.31 -9.53 -2.10
N TYR A 90 -4.35 -9.58 -1.18
CA TYR A 90 -3.62 -8.41 -0.72
C TYR A 90 -2.83 -7.76 -1.88
N GLY A 91 -2.14 -8.56 -2.69
CA GLY A 91 -1.44 -8.09 -3.90
C GLY A 91 -2.36 -7.39 -4.89
N LEU A 92 -3.56 -7.94 -5.13
CA LEU A 92 -4.57 -7.34 -6.00
C LEU A 92 -5.16 -6.05 -5.40
N ALA A 93 -5.33 -5.98 -4.07
CA ALA A 93 -5.76 -4.76 -3.39
C ALA A 93 -4.75 -3.61 -3.56
N LEU A 94 -3.45 -3.92 -3.59
CA LEU A 94 -2.40 -2.92 -3.93
C LEU A 94 -2.56 -2.39 -5.36
N VAL A 95 -2.94 -3.26 -6.30
CA VAL A 95 -3.24 -2.87 -7.70
C VAL A 95 -4.56 -2.10 -7.82
N GLY A 96 -5.52 -2.31 -6.92
CA GLY A 96 -6.74 -1.50 -6.84
C GLY A 96 -6.48 0.01 -6.67
N LEU A 97 -5.34 0.39 -6.09
CA LEU A 97 -4.87 1.78 -6.01
C LEU A 97 -4.70 2.42 -7.40
N VAL A 98 -4.29 1.62 -8.39
CA VAL A 98 -4.18 2.02 -9.80
C VAL A 98 -5.55 2.30 -10.39
N PHE A 99 -6.57 1.57 -9.95
CA PHE A 99 -7.95 1.78 -10.40
C PHE A 99 -8.46 3.16 -9.98
N VAL A 100 -8.23 3.58 -8.73
CA VAL A 100 -8.58 4.94 -8.27
C VAL A 100 -7.87 6.00 -9.11
N ALA A 101 -6.62 5.77 -9.49
CA ALA A 101 -5.84 6.66 -10.36
C ALA A 101 -6.46 6.90 -11.74
N VAL A 102 -6.94 5.82 -12.36
CA VAL A 102 -7.50 5.82 -13.71
C VAL A 102 -8.88 6.47 -13.72
N PHE A 103 -9.64 6.34 -12.63
CA PHE A 103 -11.00 6.86 -12.53
C PHE A 103 -11.11 8.22 -11.83
N ASP A 104 -10.01 8.82 -11.34
CA ASP A 104 -10.01 10.17 -10.77
C ASP A 104 -10.08 11.26 -11.87
N PRO A 105 -11.19 12.03 -11.98
CA PRO A 105 -11.33 13.10 -12.98
C PRO A 105 -10.28 14.22 -12.85
N GLY A 106 -9.70 14.41 -11.66
CA GLY A 106 -8.67 15.41 -11.39
C GLY A 106 -7.32 15.09 -12.03
N VAL A 107 -7.05 13.82 -12.33
CA VAL A 107 -5.86 13.37 -13.07
C VAL A 107 -5.94 13.85 -14.52
N TRP A 108 -7.10 13.67 -15.17
CA TRP A 108 -7.32 14.01 -16.57
C TRP A 108 -7.31 15.52 -16.82
N LYS A 109 -7.84 16.31 -15.89
CA LYS A 109 -7.81 17.79 -15.99
C LYS A 109 -6.39 18.37 -16.05
N ARG A 110 -5.40 17.71 -15.44
CA ARG A 110 -3.99 18.15 -15.45
C ARG A 110 -3.20 17.71 -16.68
N LEU A 111 -3.74 16.77 -17.47
CA LEU A 111 -3.15 16.30 -18.73
C LEU A 111 -3.60 17.13 -19.95
N GLN A 112 -4.60 18.00 -19.80
CA GLN A 112 -5.12 18.89 -20.84
C GLN A 112 -4.52 20.30 -20.82
N LEU A 113 -3.46 20.52 -20.02
CA LEU A 113 -2.60 21.71 -20.03
C LEU A 113 -1.30 21.39 -20.76
#